data_AF-A0A821UKR8-F1
#
_entry.id   AF-A0A821UKR8-F1
#
_cell.length_a   1.000
_cell.length_b   1.000
_cell.length_c   1.000
_cell.angle_alpha   90.00
_cell.angle_beta   90.00
_cell.angle_gamma   90.00
#
_symmetry.space_group_name_H-M   'P 1'
#
loop_
_entity.id
_entity.type
_entity.pdbx_description
1 polymer ?
#
loop_
_entity_poly.entity_id
_entity_poly.type
_entity_poly.pdbx_seq_one_letter_code
_entity_poly.pdbx_strand_id
1 'polypeptide(L)'
;MAFQLTGPFVVMIYEMLFNDVLRFCIIYMVFLVGFSQAFFILFNNNGFSGFFLSVKQCFFGMLGDFDIDRYTGTTFQYVSVSLLVIYVVVVSILLLNLLIAMMGDTYGNIIEGATQIWHLEQARIVFAIENEMSADERMLNENKYWTTIDGKRYLQVEEVDKDCFRDINNDNRDDDNNEKKRET
;
A
#
# COMPACT_ATOMS: atom_id res chain seq x y z
N MET A 1 -25.24 -7.91 -7.38
CA MET A 1 -24.04 -7.37 -8.07
C MET A 1 -23.28 -6.27 -7.30
N ALA A 2 -23.73 -5.78 -6.12
CA ALA A 2 -23.02 -4.69 -5.44
C ALA A 2 -21.83 -5.13 -4.53
N PHE A 3 -21.73 -6.42 -4.16
CA PHE A 3 -20.73 -6.91 -3.20
C PHE A 3 -19.50 -7.60 -3.81
N GLN A 4 -19.54 -7.99 -5.09
CA GLN A 4 -18.44 -8.74 -5.71
C GLN A 4 -17.29 -7.84 -6.19
N LEU A 5 -17.54 -6.54 -6.43
CA LEU A 5 -16.48 -5.58 -6.80
C LEU A 5 -15.72 -5.03 -5.59
N THR A 6 -16.33 -4.93 -4.41
CA THR A 6 -15.66 -4.38 -3.22
C THR A 6 -14.80 -5.40 -2.49
N GLY A 7 -15.09 -6.70 -2.65
CA GLY A 7 -14.37 -7.80 -2.01
C GLY A 7 -12.85 -7.75 -2.25
N PRO A 8 -12.36 -7.61 -3.49
CA PRO A 8 -10.93 -7.58 -3.79
C PRO A 8 -10.20 -6.36 -3.22
N PHE A 9 -10.83 -5.18 -3.24
CA PHE A 9 -10.29 -3.97 -2.61
C PHE A 9 -10.17 -4.12 -1.09
N VAL A 10 -11.17 -4.75 -0.44
CA VAL A 10 -11.13 -5.01 1.00
C VAL A 10 -10.04 -6.01 1.36
N VAL A 11 -9.86 -7.08 0.56
CA VAL A 11 -8.79 -8.07 0.77
C VAL A 11 -7.41 -7.43 0.62
N MET A 12 -7.23 -6.58 -0.40
CA MET A 12 -5.97 -5.86 -0.62
C MET A 12 -5.63 -4.91 0.53
N ILE A 13 -6.61 -4.10 0.98
CA ILE A 13 -6.41 -3.19 2.12
C ILE A 13 -6.15 -3.99 3.40
N TYR A 14 -6.80 -5.13 3.60
CA TYR A 14 -6.60 -5.97 4.77
C TYR A 14 -5.17 -6.52 4.85
N GLU A 15 -4.60 -6.97 3.73
CA GLU A 15 -3.22 -7.47 3.70
C GLU A 15 -2.19 -6.36 4.00
N MET A 16 -2.36 -5.18 3.39
CA MET A 16 -1.50 -4.02 3.62
C MET A 16 -1.64 -3.49 5.06
N LEU A 17 -2.87 -3.40 5.57
CA LEU A 17 -3.13 -2.91 6.92
C LEU A 17 -2.61 -3.89 7.96
N PHE A 18 -2.88 -5.19 7.83
CA PHE A 18 -2.57 -6.13 8.90
C PHE A 18 -1.06 -6.37 9.02
N ASN A 19 -0.33 -6.56 7.92
CA ASN A 19 1.08 -6.94 8.03
C ASN A 19 1.99 -5.73 8.34
N ASP A 20 1.75 -4.60 7.68
CA ASP A 20 2.61 -3.43 7.81
C ASP A 20 2.25 -2.62 9.07
N VAL A 21 0.97 -2.28 9.28
CA VAL A 21 0.54 -1.48 10.44
C VAL A 21 0.82 -2.20 11.75
N LEU A 22 0.59 -3.52 11.84
CA LEU A 22 0.77 -4.23 13.11
C LEU A 22 2.23 -4.22 13.57
N ARG A 23 3.19 -4.35 12.66
CA ARG A 23 4.62 -4.30 13.02
C ARG A 23 4.99 -2.97 13.66
N PHE A 24 4.50 -1.87 13.10
CA PHE A 24 4.68 -0.53 13.66
C PHE A 24 3.85 -0.30 14.94
N CYS A 25 2.65 -0.86 15.01
CA CYS A 25 1.79 -0.81 16.20
C CYS A 25 2.47 -1.49 17.40
N ILE A 26 3.21 -2.59 17.18
CA ILE A 26 4.01 -3.24 18.23
C ILE A 26 5.10 -2.30 18.76
N ILE A 27 5.85 -1.63 17.87
CA ILE A 27 6.88 -0.66 18.28
C ILE A 27 6.23 0.48 19.07
N TYR A 28 5.10 1.00 18.60
CA TYR A 28 4.32 2.02 19.30
C TYR A 28 3.87 1.56 20.69
N MET A 29 3.38 0.33 20.83
CA MET A 29 2.95 -0.22 22.13
C MET A 29 4.07 -0.26 23.16
N VAL A 30 5.31 -0.55 22.74
CA VAL A 30 6.49 -0.53 23.64
C VAL A 30 6.74 0.88 24.18
N PHE A 31 6.71 1.90 23.31
CA PHE A 31 6.84 3.30 23.75
C PHE A 31 5.66 3.74 24.61
N LEU A 32 4.44 3.37 24.25
CA LEU A 32 3.22 3.69 25.01
C LEU A 32 3.32 3.19 26.44
N VAL A 33 3.66 1.91 26.63
CA VAL A 33 3.79 1.33 27.98
C VAL A 33 4.92 2.00 28.75
N GLY A 34 6.05 2.31 28.11
CA GLY A 34 7.17 3.02 28.74
C GLY A 34 6.81 4.41 29.26
N PHE A 35 6.17 5.24 28.43
CA PHE A 35 5.72 6.57 28.84
C PHE A 35 4.54 6.51 29.83
N SER A 36 3.64 5.55 29.68
CA SER A 36 2.52 5.33 30.61
C SER A 36 3.00 5.05 32.03
N GLN A 37 4.08 4.27 32.21
CA GLN A 37 4.69 4.03 33.51
C GLN A 37 5.30 5.30 34.10
N ALA A 38 5.98 6.11 33.28
CA ALA A 38 6.53 7.39 33.73
C ALA A 38 5.43 8.35 34.22
N PHE A 39 4.32 8.44 33.48
CA PHE A 39 3.15 9.22 33.91
C PHE A 39 2.46 8.62 35.14
N PHE A 40 2.35 7.29 35.24
CA PHE A 40 1.78 6.62 36.41
C PHE A 40 2.51 7.01 37.70
N ILE A 41 3.85 7.01 37.69
CA ILE A 41 4.66 7.42 38.84
C ILE A 41 4.44 8.89 39.18
N LEU A 42 4.42 9.75 38.16
CA LEU A 42 4.28 11.20 38.31
C LEU A 42 2.89 11.63 38.84
N PHE A 43 1.86 10.87 38.50
CA PHE A 43 0.46 11.14 38.86
C PHE A 43 -0.11 10.26 39.98
N ASN A 44 0.72 9.44 40.62
CA ASN A 44 0.32 8.46 41.63
C ASN A 44 -0.55 9.07 42.77
N ASN A 45 -0.41 10.38 43.04
CA ASN A 45 -1.21 11.10 44.05
C ASN A 45 -2.33 12.00 43.49
N ASN A 46 -2.44 12.19 42.17
CA ASN A 46 -3.28 13.24 41.56
C ASN A 46 -4.35 12.69 40.57
N GLY A 47 -4.76 11.43 40.73
CA GLY A 47 -5.94 10.89 40.03
C GLY A 47 -5.69 9.80 39.00
N PHE A 48 -4.45 9.34 38.82
CA PHE A 48 -4.14 8.16 38.01
C PHE A 48 -3.79 6.95 38.89
N SER A 49 -4.79 6.44 39.63
CA SER A 49 -4.60 5.31 40.55
C SER A 49 -4.45 3.94 39.87
N GLY A 50 -4.54 3.86 38.54
CA GLY A 50 -4.45 2.61 37.80
C GLY A 50 -3.61 2.71 36.53
N PHE A 51 -2.77 1.69 36.32
CA PHE A 51 -1.97 1.52 35.09
C PHE A 51 -2.79 1.69 33.81
N PHE A 52 -3.99 1.07 33.76
CA PHE A 52 -4.89 1.18 32.60
C PHE A 52 -5.38 2.61 32.35
N LEU A 53 -5.51 3.44 33.40
CA LEU A 53 -5.95 4.81 33.25
C LEU A 53 -4.83 5.70 32.67
N SER A 54 -3.59 5.46 33.08
CA SER A 54 -2.40 6.10 32.49
C SER A 54 -2.22 5.70 31.02
N VAL A 55 -2.42 4.42 30.70
CA VAL A 55 -2.42 3.91 29.32
C VAL A 55 -3.52 4.58 28.50
N LYS A 56 -4.74 4.67 29.04
CA LYS A 56 -5.88 5.36 28.41
C LYS A 56 -5.55 6.84 28.13
N GLN A 57 -4.97 7.53 29.09
CA GLN A 57 -4.60 8.95 28.92
C GLN A 57 -3.53 9.13 27.85
N CYS A 58 -2.53 8.25 27.80
CA CYS A 58 -1.52 8.30 26.74
C CYS A 58 -2.17 8.06 25.37
N PHE A 59 -3.08 7.08 25.27
CA PHE A 59 -3.81 6.79 24.03
C PHE A 59 -4.65 7.98 23.54
N PHE A 60 -5.41 8.63 24.42
CA PHE A 60 -6.16 9.85 24.04
C PHE A 60 -5.23 11.03 23.79
N GLY A 61 -4.13 11.15 24.54
CA GLY A 61 -3.08 12.12 24.29
C GLY A 61 -2.47 11.98 22.89
N MET A 62 -2.28 10.74 22.38
CA MET A 62 -1.86 10.54 20.99
C MET A 62 -2.83 11.17 19.99
N LEU A 63 -4.14 11.13 20.25
CA LEU A 63 -5.16 11.76 19.42
C LEU A 63 -5.21 13.30 19.56
N GLY A 64 -4.39 13.87 20.43
CA GLY A 64 -4.33 15.31 20.72
C GLY A 64 -5.18 15.74 21.92
N ASP A 65 -5.77 14.82 22.66
CA ASP A 65 -6.56 15.13 23.86
C ASP A 65 -5.64 15.30 25.09
N PHE A 66 -5.18 16.53 25.30
CA PHE A 66 -4.32 16.91 26.42
C PHE A 66 -5.01 17.89 27.36
N ASP A 67 -5.19 17.46 28.61
CA ASP A 67 -5.68 18.29 29.69
C ASP A 67 -4.49 18.96 30.41
N ILE A 68 -4.07 20.15 29.93
CA ILE A 68 -2.87 20.85 30.41
C ILE A 68 -2.96 21.16 31.91
N ASP A 69 -4.16 21.46 32.41
CA ASP A 69 -4.41 21.81 33.81
C ASP A 69 -4.09 20.65 34.77
N ARG A 70 -4.25 19.41 34.31
CA ARG A 70 -3.82 18.23 35.07
C ARG A 70 -2.31 18.11 35.18
N TYR A 71 -1.56 18.44 34.13
CA TYR A 71 -0.09 18.33 34.16
C TYR A 71 0.52 19.41 35.06
N THR A 72 -0.08 20.60 35.11
CA THR A 72 0.37 21.70 35.99
C THR A 72 0.01 21.49 37.45
N GLY A 73 -1.05 20.74 37.76
CA GLY A 73 -1.46 20.41 39.13
C GLY A 73 -0.59 19.37 39.87
N THR A 74 0.53 18.92 39.27
CA THR A 74 1.41 17.92 39.89
C THR A 74 2.48 18.55 40.78
N THR A 75 3.00 17.77 41.75
CA THR A 75 4.08 18.21 42.64
C THR A 75 5.33 18.68 41.89
N PHE A 76 5.58 18.12 40.70
CA PHE A 76 6.71 18.45 39.84
C PHE A 76 6.24 18.96 38.46
N GLN A 77 5.59 20.12 38.45
CA GLN A 77 5.06 20.76 37.23
C GLN A 77 6.08 20.86 36.08
N TYR A 78 7.34 21.21 36.36
CA TYR A 78 8.34 21.33 35.29
C TYR A 78 8.68 19.98 34.66
N VAL A 79 8.72 18.91 35.45
CA VAL A 79 9.05 17.56 34.99
C VAL A 79 7.88 16.99 34.19
N SER A 80 6.63 17.19 34.66
CA SER A 80 5.43 16.73 33.96
C SER A 80 5.27 17.34 32.58
N VAL A 81 5.44 18.67 32.47
CA VAL A 81 5.32 19.39 31.21
C VAL A 81 6.47 19.03 30.26
N SER A 82 7.69 18.91 30.76
CA SER A 82 8.84 18.50 29.91
C SER A 82 8.66 17.09 29.35
N LEU A 83 8.20 16.16 30.19
CA LEU A 83 7.94 14.77 29.78
C LEU A 83 6.78 14.68 28.77
N LEU A 84 5.75 15.52 28.92
CA LEU A 84 4.67 15.66 27.95
C LEU A 84 5.18 16.14 26.59
N VAL A 85 6.02 17.18 26.54
CA VAL A 85 6.57 17.70 25.28
C VAL A 85 7.42 16.65 24.57
N ILE A 86 8.27 15.94 25.32
CA ILE A 86 9.07 14.84 24.77
C ILE A 86 8.16 13.73 24.23
N TYR A 87 7.12 13.36 24.98
CA TYR A 87 6.14 12.36 24.55
C TYR A 87 5.47 12.75 23.22
N VAL A 88 4.99 14.00 23.10
CA VAL A 88 4.35 14.51 21.88
C VAL A 88 5.30 14.43 20.70
N VAL A 89 6.54 14.91 20.84
CA VAL A 89 7.53 14.90 19.75
C VAL A 89 7.86 13.46 19.33
N VAL A 90 8.12 12.57 20.28
CA VAL A 90 8.44 11.17 19.99
C VAL A 90 7.29 10.48 19.29
N VAL A 91 6.05 10.63 19.80
CA VAL A 91 4.87 10.02 19.17
C VAL A 91 4.62 10.61 17.79
N SER A 92 4.76 11.93 17.59
CA SER A 92 4.62 12.53 16.26
C SER A 92 5.66 11.98 15.26
N ILE A 93 6.91 11.80 15.67
CA ILE A 93 7.94 11.18 14.82
C ILE A 93 7.59 9.72 14.52
N LEU A 94 7.12 8.95 15.51
CA LEU A 94 6.71 7.56 15.32
C LEU A 94 5.51 7.43 14.38
N LEU A 95 4.52 8.32 14.49
CA LEU A 95 3.34 8.34 13.62
C LEU A 95 3.67 8.79 12.20
N LEU A 96 4.56 9.77 12.04
CA LEU A 96 5.07 10.15 10.73
C LEU A 96 5.87 9.02 10.09
N ASN A 97 6.72 8.34 10.87
CA ASN A 97 7.48 7.19 10.38
C ASN A 97 6.56 6.02 10.01
N LEU A 98 5.46 5.80 10.75
CA LEU A 98 4.42 4.83 10.40
C LEU A 98 3.71 5.22 9.08
N LEU A 99 3.31 6.48 8.94
CA LEU A 99 2.62 6.99 7.75
C LEU A 99 3.50 6.90 6.49
N ILE A 100 4.77 7.30 6.63
CA ILE A 100 5.76 7.30 5.55
C ILE A 100 6.20 5.88 5.22
N ALA A 101 6.42 5.00 6.20
CA ALA A 101 6.86 3.64 5.93
C ALA A 101 5.78 2.80 5.26
N MET A 102 4.51 2.98 5.65
CA MET A 102 3.40 2.37 4.94
C MET A 102 3.36 2.88 3.51
N MET A 103 3.29 4.20 3.29
CA MET A 103 3.34 4.71 1.92
C MET A 103 4.62 4.28 1.18
N GLY A 104 5.77 4.10 1.83
CA GLY A 104 7.02 3.67 1.19
C GLY A 104 7.01 2.22 0.71
N ASP A 105 6.68 1.27 1.59
CA ASP A 105 6.67 -0.16 1.28
C ASP A 105 5.50 -0.52 0.36
N THR A 106 4.33 0.10 0.60
CA THR A 106 3.19 -0.11 -0.29
C THR A 106 3.45 0.53 -1.65
N TYR A 107 4.00 1.74 -1.76
CA TYR A 107 4.25 2.38 -3.07
C TYR A 107 5.35 1.68 -3.88
N GLY A 108 6.40 1.16 -3.21
CA GLY A 108 7.43 0.34 -3.86
C GLY A 108 6.89 -0.97 -4.44
N ASN A 109 6.13 -1.73 -3.64
CA ASN A 109 5.57 -3.02 -4.07
C ASN A 109 4.34 -2.87 -4.98
N ILE A 110 3.55 -1.79 -4.82
CA ILE A 110 2.42 -1.45 -5.69
C ILE A 110 2.92 -1.10 -7.09
N ILE A 111 4.04 -0.40 -7.27
CA ILE A 111 4.46 -0.07 -8.65
C ILE A 111 4.79 -1.33 -9.47
N GLU A 112 5.39 -2.35 -8.85
CA GLU A 112 5.70 -3.62 -9.53
C GLU A 112 4.48 -4.55 -9.65
N GLY A 113 3.61 -4.60 -8.63
CA GLY A 113 2.44 -5.49 -8.60
C GLY A 113 1.13 -4.89 -9.11
N ALA A 114 0.98 -3.57 -9.17
CA ALA A 114 -0.28 -2.92 -9.53
C ALA A 114 -0.63 -3.13 -11.00
N THR A 115 0.36 -3.27 -11.88
CA THR A 115 0.07 -3.59 -13.29
C THR A 115 -0.60 -4.96 -13.39
N GLN A 116 -0.10 -5.94 -12.63
CA GLN A 116 -0.66 -7.28 -12.59
C GLN A 116 -2.05 -7.28 -11.96
N ILE A 117 -2.24 -6.57 -10.85
CA ILE A 117 -3.54 -6.45 -10.18
C ILE A 117 -4.55 -5.69 -11.07
N TRP A 118 -4.11 -4.65 -11.77
CA TRP A 118 -4.93 -3.90 -12.73
C TRP A 118 -5.42 -4.78 -13.87
N HIS A 119 -4.53 -5.58 -14.47
CA HIS A 119 -4.92 -6.53 -15.53
C HIS A 119 -5.86 -7.62 -15.01
N LEU A 120 -5.66 -8.09 -13.78
CA LEU A 120 -6.54 -9.06 -13.15
C LEU A 120 -7.94 -8.49 -12.87
N GLU A 121 -8.03 -7.25 -12.39
CA GLU A 121 -9.32 -6.59 -12.19
C GLU A 121 -10.02 -6.28 -13.52
N GLN A 122 -9.28 -5.87 -14.55
CA GLN A 122 -9.84 -5.73 -15.90
C GLN A 122 -10.40 -7.06 -16.43
N ALA A 123 -9.64 -8.15 -16.31
CA ALA A 123 -10.08 -9.47 -16.75
C ALA A 123 -11.31 -9.95 -15.96
N ARG A 124 -11.35 -9.67 -14.66
CA ARG A 124 -12.47 -10.04 -13.79
C ARG A 124 -13.76 -9.32 -14.17
N ILE A 125 -13.68 -8.01 -14.48
CA ILE A 125 -14.84 -7.22 -14.93
C ILE A 125 -15.33 -7.71 -16.28
N VAL A 126 -14.42 -7.93 -17.25
CA VAL A 126 -14.77 -8.45 -18.58
C VAL A 126 -15.45 -9.81 -18.46
N PHE A 127 -14.91 -10.71 -17.65
CA PHE A 127 -15.49 -12.02 -17.41
C PHE A 127 -16.87 -11.94 -16.74
N ALA A 128 -17.05 -11.03 -15.77
CA ALA A 128 -18.35 -10.83 -15.13
C ALA A 128 -19.41 -10.34 -16.14
N ILE A 129 -19.05 -9.39 -17.01
CA ILE A 129 -19.92 -8.90 -18.09
C ILE A 129 -20.25 -10.03 -19.07
N GLU A 130 -19.25 -10.80 -19.50
CA GLU A 130 -19.45 -11.93 -20.40
C GLU A 130 -20.37 -13.01 -19.82
N ASN A 131 -20.32 -13.22 -18.50
CA ASN A 131 -21.15 -14.19 -17.81
C ASN A 131 -22.61 -13.72 -17.66
N GLU A 132 -22.86 -12.41 -17.73
CA GLU A 132 -24.20 -11.83 -17.70
C GLU A 132 -24.84 -11.75 -19.10
N MET A 133 -24.07 -11.92 -20.18
CA MET A 133 -24.58 -11.93 -21.56
C MET A 133 -25.26 -13.26 -21.95
N SER A 134 -26.40 -13.17 -22.65
CA SER A 134 -27.12 -14.34 -23.18
C SER A 134 -26.33 -15.02 -24.31
N ALA A 135 -26.47 -16.35 -24.45
CA ALA A 135 -25.75 -17.16 -25.44
C ALA A 135 -25.95 -16.65 -26.89
N ASP A 136 -27.13 -16.10 -27.18
CA ASP A 136 -27.47 -15.59 -28.51
C ASP A 136 -26.69 -14.31 -28.87
N GLU A 137 -26.40 -13.43 -27.89
CA GLU A 137 -25.61 -12.21 -28.10
C GLU A 137 -24.12 -12.52 -28.28
N ARG A 138 -23.62 -13.58 -27.62
CA ARG A 138 -22.22 -14.04 -27.75
C ARG A 138 -21.92 -14.63 -29.13
N MET A 139 -22.94 -15.15 -29.83
CA MET A 139 -22.79 -15.71 -31.19
C MET A 139 -22.85 -14.64 -32.28
N LEU A 140 -23.48 -13.49 -32.02
CA LEU A 140 -23.59 -12.39 -32.98
C LEU A 140 -22.26 -11.63 -33.15
N ASN A 141 -21.42 -11.63 -32.12
CA ASN A 141 -20.10 -11.04 -32.16
C ASN A 141 -19.15 -12.04 -32.85
N GLU A 142 -19.13 -12.01 -34.19
CA GLU A 142 -18.25 -12.85 -34.98
C GLU A 142 -16.81 -12.72 -34.48
N ASN A 143 -16.23 -13.86 -34.14
CA ASN A 143 -14.93 -14.05 -33.52
C ASN A 143 -13.78 -13.56 -34.44
N LYS A 144 -13.62 -12.24 -34.57
CA LYS A 144 -12.69 -11.54 -35.46
C LYS A 144 -11.24 -11.99 -35.34
N TYR A 145 -10.83 -12.51 -34.18
CA TYR A 145 -9.46 -12.89 -33.85
C TYR A 145 -9.21 -14.40 -33.89
N TRP A 146 -10.22 -15.22 -34.20
CA TRP A 146 -10.08 -16.67 -34.28
C TRP A 146 -9.90 -17.12 -35.72
N THR A 147 -8.88 -17.96 -35.96
CA THR A 147 -8.66 -18.61 -37.25
C THR A 147 -8.75 -20.12 -37.09
N THR A 148 -9.20 -20.82 -38.13
CA THR A 148 -9.26 -22.29 -38.12
C THR A 148 -8.23 -22.82 -39.10
N ILE A 149 -7.24 -23.55 -38.60
CA ILE A 149 -6.20 -24.20 -39.41
C ILE A 149 -6.31 -25.70 -39.13
N ASP A 150 -6.42 -26.51 -40.18
CA ASP A 150 -6.47 -27.98 -40.07
C ASP A 150 -7.55 -28.50 -39.09
N GLY A 151 -8.74 -27.89 -39.13
CA GLY A 151 -9.88 -28.26 -38.28
C GLY A 151 -9.77 -27.86 -36.80
N LYS A 152 -8.68 -27.21 -36.38
CA LYS A 152 -8.47 -26.70 -35.02
C LYS A 152 -8.57 -25.17 -34.98
N ARG A 153 -9.15 -24.63 -33.90
CA ARG A 153 -9.29 -23.18 -33.68
C ARG A 153 -8.04 -22.63 -32.99
N TYR A 154 -7.49 -21.56 -33.57
CA TYR A 154 -6.34 -20.82 -33.06
C TYR A 154 -6.72 -19.36 -32.83
N LEU A 155 -6.17 -18.75 -31.79
CA LEU A 155 -6.28 -17.31 -31.52
C LEU A 155 -5.10 -16.60 -32.20
N GLN A 156 -5.39 -15.60 -33.02
CA GLN A 156 -4.36 -14.76 -33.60
C GLN A 156 -3.92 -13.72 -32.57
N VAL A 157 -2.63 -13.76 -32.21
CA VAL A 157 -1.99 -12.79 -31.32
C VAL A 157 -0.90 -12.09 -32.11
N GLU A 158 -0.95 -10.76 -32.16
CA GLU A 158 0.10 -9.94 -32.76
C GLU A 158 0.94 -9.37 -31.62
N GLU A 159 2.17 -9.86 -31.49
CA GLU A 159 3.13 -9.37 -30.51
C GLU A 159 4.11 -8.42 -31.20
N VAL A 160 4.23 -7.20 -30.69
CA VAL A 160 5.15 -6.19 -31.23
C VAL A 160 6.34 -6.07 -30.28
N ASP A 161 7.41 -6.80 -30.58
CA ASP A 161 8.67 -6.73 -29.85
C ASP A 161 9.57 -5.61 -30.40
N LYS A 162 9.62 -4.49 -29.69
CA LYS A 162 10.38 -3.29 -30.11
C LYS A 162 11.89 -3.48 -30.06
N ASP A 163 12.39 -4.40 -29.24
CA ASP A 163 13.83 -4.60 -29.05
C ASP A 163 14.39 -5.41 -30.23
N CYS A 164 13.70 -6.47 -30.63
CA CYS A 164 14.02 -7.23 -31.85
C CYS A 164 14.01 -6.34 -33.11
N PHE A 165 13.06 -5.41 -33.23
CA PHE A 165 13.02 -4.45 -34.35
C PHE A 165 14.15 -3.41 -34.33
N ARG A 166 14.71 -3.10 -33.16
CA ARG A 166 15.80 -2.13 -33.03
C ARG A 166 17.14 -2.75 -33.40
N ASP A 167 17.34 -4.01 -33.07
CA ASP A 167 18.57 -4.74 -33.39
C ASP A 167 18.71 -4.96 -34.90
N ILE A 168 17.63 -5.35 -35.59
CA ILE A 168 17.62 -5.47 -37.05
C ILE A 168 17.96 -4.14 -37.75
N ASN A 169 17.47 -3.01 -37.22
CA ASN A 169 17.75 -1.69 -37.78
C ASN A 169 19.16 -1.16 -37.51
N ASN A 170 19.86 -1.72 -36.52
CA ASN A 170 21.26 -1.41 -36.27
C ASN A 170 22.16 -2.31 -37.13
N ASP A 171 21.83 -3.60 -37.23
CA ASP A 171 22.56 -4.56 -38.07
C ASP A 171 22.55 -4.12 -39.55
N ASN A 172 21.38 -3.74 -40.07
CA ASN A 172 21.25 -3.19 -41.43
C ASN A 172 22.04 -1.89 -41.65
N ARG A 173 22.25 -1.08 -40.60
CA ARG A 173 23.05 0.16 -40.69
C ARG A 173 24.55 -0.11 -40.67
N ASP A 174 24.98 -1.15 -39.97
CA ASP A 174 26.37 -1.56 -39.90
C ASP A 174 26.81 -2.29 -41.18
N ASP A 175 25.90 -3.05 -41.81
CA ASP A 175 26.10 -3.63 -43.13
C ASP A 175 26.23 -2.57 -44.23
N ASP A 176 25.33 -1.58 -44.27
CA ASP A 176 25.39 -0.45 -45.23
C ASP A 176 26.68 0.39 -45.09
N ASN A 177 27.15 0.58 -43.84
CA ASN A 177 28.40 1.30 -43.58
C ASN A 177 29.64 0.48 -43.96
N ASN A 178 29.60 -0.84 -43.79
CA ASN A 178 30.67 -1.72 -44.22
C ASN A 178 30.76 -1.87 -45.73
N GLU A 179 29.64 -1.80 -46.44
CA GLU A 179 29.61 -1.84 -47.91
C GLU A 179 30.19 -0.55 -48.51
N LYS A 180 29.79 0.62 -48.01
CA LYS A 180 30.37 1.92 -48.44
C LYS A 180 31.87 2.04 -48.19
N LYS A 181 32.39 1.39 -47.14
CA LYS A 181 33.82 1.39 -46.80
C LYS A 181 34.66 0.48 -47.70
N ARG A 182 34.02 -0.45 -48.43
CA ARG A 182 34.68 -1.33 -49.41
C ARG A 182 34.76 -0.71 -50.80
N GLU A 183 33.93 0.31 -51.07
CA GLU A 183 33.88 1.02 -52.36
C GLU A 183 34.75 2.29 -52.40
N THR A 184 35.45 2.63 -51.31
CA THR A 184 36.41 3.76 -51.23
C THR A 184 37.84 3.25 -51.08
#